data_AF-A0A8K0IXZ5-F1
#
_entry.id   AF-A0A8K0IXZ5-F1
#
_cell.length_a   1.000
_cell.length_b   1.000
_cell.length_c   1.000
_cell.angle_alpha   90.00
_cell.angle_beta   90.00
_cell.angle_gamma   90.00
#
_symmetry.space_group_name_H-M   'P 1'
#
loop_
_entity.id
_entity.type
_entity.pdbx_description
1 polymer ?
#
loop_
_entity_poly.entity_id
_entity_poly.type
_entity_poly.pdbx_seq_one_letter_code
_entity_poly.pdbx_strand_id
1 'polypeptide(L)'
;MEKKNRNKAEKSGFQRARETRRNPPSSSNSWKLRPPDRKEAPAAVEESSDPSSSIRERSHNDDDLNPPALVGTCPDMCPVKERAQRERLRDLAVFERLDGNPARTSPSLAVKKFCRSISTTHMQASDIRPPQVLQNTLKYLLDLMDSPEHPFEVVHDFIFDRTRSIRQDLSMQNIINDQAICMYEDMVKFHIISHKKLGRCCGKSDVSSLSYLNMEQLMKCLLSLFDMYDINQRSKSIGKNEAEFYSFYVLLHLGYKFPKMGASLSFWYSQLALPVLQSKEMCFARSLLRYSQVGNYKRFFSTIAAEASDLQLCLLEPFLNEVRGQALCYISFSSYKLQPYPLRHLSKILMIKEAELESLCYECGLETSTDEAGSKFLPAKQTSFRLPKPGFQSYSLFNSENNCG
;
A
#
# COMPACT_ATOMS: atom_id res chain seq x y z
N MET A 1 39.16 -76.65 4.22
CA MET A 1 38.81 -76.26 2.84
C MET A 1 37.98 -74.98 2.94
N GLU A 2 38.62 -73.82 2.91
CA GLU A 2 38.83 -72.98 1.72
C GLU A 2 37.55 -72.39 1.10
N LYS A 3 37.45 -71.06 1.27
CA LYS A 3 37.08 -70.00 0.31
C LYS A 3 35.66 -69.90 -0.28
N LYS A 4 34.97 -68.83 0.18
CA LYS A 4 34.76 -67.54 -0.53
C LYS A 4 33.81 -67.51 -1.76
N ASN A 5 32.64 -66.86 -1.59
CA ASN A 5 32.14 -65.74 -2.42
C ASN A 5 30.75 -65.29 -1.88
N ARG A 6 30.59 -64.04 -1.40
CA ARG A 6 30.29 -62.77 -2.11
C ARG A 6 28.83 -62.63 -2.58
N ASN A 7 28.10 -61.71 -1.93
CA ASN A 7 27.08 -60.76 -2.42
C ASN A 7 26.07 -60.47 -1.28
N LYS A 8 25.57 -59.26 -1.00
CA LYS A 8 25.81 -57.89 -1.46
C LYS A 8 25.07 -57.03 -0.42
N ALA A 9 25.77 -56.15 0.30
CA ALA A 9 25.16 -55.22 1.24
C ALA A 9 24.76 -53.94 0.49
N GLU A 10 23.49 -53.58 0.50
CA GLU A 10 23.00 -52.29 -0.01
C GLU A 10 23.33 -51.18 1.01
N LYS A 11 24.23 -50.30 0.62
CA LYS A 11 24.43 -48.98 1.22
C LYS A 11 23.59 -47.98 0.42
N SER A 12 22.57 -47.37 1.02
CA SER A 12 22.01 -46.11 0.50
C SER A 12 22.84 -44.94 1.02
N GLY A 13 23.63 -44.37 0.12
CA GLY A 13 24.41 -43.16 0.39
C GLY A 13 23.53 -41.92 0.34
N PHE A 14 23.61 -41.11 1.39
CA PHE A 14 23.21 -39.70 1.38
C PHE A 14 24.08 -38.95 0.36
N GLN A 15 23.54 -38.68 -0.83
CA GLN A 15 24.12 -37.72 -1.77
C GLN A 15 23.48 -36.34 -1.55
N ARG A 16 24.33 -35.41 -1.16
CA ARG A 16 24.04 -33.98 -0.94
C ARG A 16 23.78 -33.33 -2.31
N ALA A 17 22.52 -33.11 -2.65
CA ALA A 17 22.14 -32.36 -3.84
C ALA A 17 22.56 -30.89 -3.69
N ARG A 18 23.45 -30.45 -4.57
CA ARG A 18 23.96 -29.08 -4.66
C ARG A 18 22.98 -28.30 -5.55
N GLU A 19 21.94 -27.73 -4.96
CA GLU A 19 21.04 -26.81 -5.66
C GLU A 19 21.78 -25.52 -6.00
N THR A 20 22.00 -25.30 -7.29
CA THR A 20 22.47 -24.04 -7.86
C THR A 20 21.32 -23.03 -7.79
N ARG A 21 21.36 -22.16 -6.77
CA ARG A 21 20.49 -20.97 -6.70
C ARG A 21 20.80 -20.06 -7.90
N ARG A 22 19.92 -20.07 -8.90
CA ARG A 22 19.84 -19.00 -9.90
C ARG A 22 19.07 -17.84 -9.28
N ASN A 23 19.76 -16.73 -9.03
CA ASN A 23 19.14 -15.48 -8.62
C ASN A 23 18.25 -14.93 -9.75
N PRO A 24 17.01 -14.46 -9.48
CA PRO A 24 16.25 -13.69 -10.46
C PRO A 24 16.85 -12.28 -10.61
N PRO A 25 16.73 -11.64 -11.79
CA PRO A 25 17.32 -10.33 -12.02
C PRO A 25 16.56 -9.27 -11.23
N SER A 26 17.29 -8.49 -10.44
CA SER A 26 16.81 -7.32 -9.73
C SER A 26 16.59 -6.16 -10.70
N SER A 27 15.35 -5.85 -11.05
CA SER A 27 15.00 -4.56 -11.66
C SER A 27 14.71 -3.53 -10.55
N SER A 28 15.77 -3.02 -9.93
CA SER A 28 15.68 -1.89 -9.01
C SER A 28 15.96 -0.59 -9.80
N ASN A 29 14.91 0.11 -10.22
CA ASN A 29 15.03 1.54 -10.49
C ASN A 29 15.08 2.24 -9.13
N SER A 30 16.27 2.27 -8.53
CA SER A 30 16.55 3.07 -7.34
C SER A 30 16.79 4.51 -7.79
N TRP A 31 15.81 5.38 -7.58
CA TRP A 31 16.01 6.82 -7.65
C TRP A 31 16.89 7.22 -6.46
N LYS A 32 18.19 7.44 -6.71
CA LYS A 32 19.12 7.95 -5.71
C LYS A 32 18.83 9.44 -5.50
N LEU A 33 18.36 9.80 -4.32
CA LEU A 33 18.33 11.18 -3.84
C LEU A 33 19.78 11.72 -3.83
N ARG A 34 20.05 12.77 -4.61
CA ARG A 34 21.33 13.50 -4.55
C ARG A 34 21.42 14.25 -3.21
N PRO A 35 22.55 14.18 -2.47
CA PRO A 35 22.79 15.07 -1.35
C PRO A 35 23.03 16.51 -1.85
N PRO A 36 22.68 17.55 -1.07
CA PRO A 36 22.98 18.93 -1.41
C PRO A 36 24.48 19.23 -1.27
N ASP A 37 25.01 20.01 -2.21
CA ASP A 37 26.40 20.46 -2.30
C ASP A 37 26.83 21.21 -1.02
N ARG A 38 27.89 20.73 -0.37
CA ARG A 38 28.58 21.48 0.69
C ARG A 38 29.51 22.52 0.05
N LYS A 39 29.31 23.78 0.43
CA LYS A 39 30.27 24.86 0.23
C LYS A 39 31.57 24.55 0.99
N GLU A 40 32.69 24.50 0.30
CA GLU A 40 34.02 24.61 0.90
C GLU A 40 34.67 25.93 0.50
N ALA A 41 35.26 26.59 1.50
CA ALA A 41 36.08 27.79 1.39
C ALA A 41 37.56 27.39 1.60
N PRO A 42 38.53 28.22 1.18
CA PRO A 42 39.75 27.75 0.52
C PRO A 42 40.96 27.59 1.43
N ALA A 43 41.93 26.76 1.04
CA ALA A 43 43.30 26.83 1.54
C ALA A 43 44.35 26.35 0.52
N ALA A 44 45.29 27.28 0.27
CA ALA A 44 46.73 27.15 0.04
C ALA A 44 47.31 26.29 -1.12
N VAL A 45 47.82 27.07 -2.07
CA VAL A 45 48.97 26.93 -3.00
C VAL A 45 50.09 25.97 -2.61
N GLU A 46 50.52 25.13 -3.55
CA GLU A 46 51.95 24.93 -3.90
C GLU A 46 52.09 24.35 -5.34
N GLU A 47 53.08 24.89 -6.08
CA GLU A 47 53.34 24.73 -7.51
C GLU A 47 54.13 23.46 -7.87
N SER A 48 53.94 22.91 -9.08
CA SER A 48 55.03 22.78 -10.08
C SER A 48 54.64 22.02 -11.39
N SER A 49 54.89 22.73 -12.51
CA SER A 49 55.38 22.27 -13.85
C SER A 49 54.55 21.40 -14.82
N ASP A 50 53.97 22.12 -15.80
CA ASP A 50 53.71 21.95 -17.26
C ASP A 50 54.64 21.06 -18.15
N PRO A 51 54.44 20.89 -19.49
CA PRO A 51 53.32 21.31 -20.38
C PRO A 51 52.91 20.34 -21.56
N SER A 52 51.88 20.78 -22.30
CA SER A 52 51.56 20.56 -23.75
C SER A 52 50.50 19.48 -24.08
N SER A 53 49.50 19.65 -24.95
CA SER A 53 49.09 20.73 -25.87
C SER A 53 47.70 20.45 -26.47
N SER A 54 47.15 21.46 -27.15
CA SER A 54 46.02 21.46 -28.11
C SER A 54 44.65 21.93 -27.60
N ILE A 55 44.52 23.25 -27.67
CA ILE A 55 43.30 24.06 -27.73
C ILE A 55 42.46 23.60 -28.92
N ARG A 56 41.19 23.28 -28.67
CA ARG A 56 40.12 23.33 -29.69
C ARG A 56 39.00 24.20 -29.12
N GLU A 57 38.90 25.42 -29.63
CA GLU A 57 37.75 26.28 -29.47
C GLU A 57 36.51 25.53 -29.98
N ARG A 58 35.53 25.30 -29.09
CA ARG A 58 34.16 24.97 -29.47
C ARG A 58 33.26 26.06 -28.92
N SER A 59 32.77 26.85 -29.86
CA SER A 59 31.68 27.81 -29.73
C SER A 59 30.58 27.29 -28.82
N HIS A 60 30.24 28.10 -27.82
CA HIS A 60 29.03 27.99 -27.02
C HIS A 60 27.78 27.86 -27.89
N ASN A 61 27.01 26.81 -27.65
CA ASN A 61 25.58 26.70 -27.88
C ASN A 61 25.07 25.63 -26.90
N ASP A 62 25.08 25.95 -25.61
CA ASP A 62 24.54 25.11 -24.52
C ASP A 62 23.09 25.49 -24.21
N ASP A 63 22.20 25.44 -25.21
CA ASP A 63 20.79 25.82 -25.01
C ASP A 63 19.77 24.81 -25.58
N ASP A 64 20.15 23.52 -25.73
CA ASP A 64 19.20 22.50 -26.22
C ASP A 64 19.49 21.07 -25.70
N LEU A 65 19.45 20.89 -24.37
CA LEU A 65 19.55 19.54 -23.74
C LEU A 65 18.35 19.16 -22.87
N ASN A 66 17.16 19.71 -23.15
CA ASN A 66 15.92 19.10 -22.68
C ASN A 66 15.19 18.48 -23.88
N PRO A 67 15.20 17.14 -24.05
CA PRO A 67 14.38 16.52 -25.07
C PRO A 67 12.92 16.97 -24.88
N PRO A 68 12.17 17.21 -25.97
CA PRO A 68 10.77 17.64 -25.85
C PRO A 68 10.02 16.63 -24.99
N ALA A 69 9.31 17.14 -23.98
CA ALA A 69 8.52 16.31 -23.09
C ALA A 69 7.62 15.38 -23.92
N LEU A 70 7.67 14.07 -23.65
CA LEU A 70 6.82 13.11 -24.32
C LEU A 70 5.36 13.46 -24.02
N VAL A 71 4.61 13.92 -25.03
CA VAL A 71 3.18 14.24 -24.89
C VAL A 71 2.36 13.14 -25.56
N GLY A 72 1.49 12.50 -24.79
CA GLY A 72 0.55 11.51 -25.30
C GLY A 72 -0.55 12.14 -26.16
N THR A 73 -0.96 11.47 -27.22
CA THR A 73 -1.97 11.93 -28.17
C THR A 73 -3.13 10.95 -28.34
N CYS A 74 -3.21 9.88 -27.53
CA CYS A 74 -4.34 8.95 -27.56
C CYS A 74 -5.64 9.65 -27.13
N PRO A 75 -6.67 9.76 -28.00
CA PRO A 75 -7.92 10.45 -27.64
C PRO A 75 -8.85 9.60 -26.75
N ASP A 76 -8.65 8.28 -26.74
CA ASP A 76 -9.52 7.30 -26.08
C ASP A 76 -8.93 6.80 -24.75
N MET A 77 -9.78 6.16 -23.91
CA MET A 77 -9.34 5.48 -22.68
C MET A 77 -8.38 4.29 -22.94
N CYS A 78 -8.36 3.76 -24.17
CA CYS A 78 -7.47 2.71 -24.64
C CYS A 78 -7.02 3.00 -26.08
N PRO A 79 -5.71 2.96 -26.38
CA PRO A 79 -5.20 3.14 -27.74
C PRO A 79 -5.80 2.16 -28.75
N VAL A 80 -6.06 2.62 -29.97
CA VAL A 80 -6.68 1.81 -31.04
C VAL A 80 -5.91 0.52 -31.31
N LYS A 81 -4.57 0.59 -31.34
CA LYS A 81 -3.70 -0.57 -31.56
C LYS A 81 -3.85 -1.62 -30.46
N GLU A 82 -3.83 -1.19 -29.20
CA GLU A 82 -4.02 -2.08 -28.06
C GLU A 82 -5.42 -2.70 -28.09
N ARG A 83 -6.45 -1.90 -28.36
CA ARG A 83 -7.83 -2.36 -28.44
C ARG A 83 -7.99 -3.48 -29.48
N ALA A 84 -7.51 -3.27 -30.70
CA ALA A 84 -7.55 -4.27 -31.77
C ALA A 84 -6.74 -5.53 -31.42
N GLN A 85 -5.57 -5.37 -30.79
CA GLN A 85 -4.77 -6.50 -30.31
C GLN A 85 -5.52 -7.32 -29.26
N ARG A 86 -6.19 -6.66 -28.31
CA ARG A 86 -6.92 -7.33 -27.23
C ARG A 86 -8.20 -8.01 -27.72
N GLU A 87 -8.88 -7.47 -28.72
CA GLU A 87 -9.96 -8.17 -29.43
C GLU A 87 -9.47 -9.45 -30.12
N ARG A 88 -8.36 -9.36 -30.87
CA ARG A 88 -7.75 -10.50 -31.56
C ARG A 88 -7.32 -11.61 -30.59
N LEU A 89 -6.74 -11.23 -29.45
CA LEU A 89 -6.25 -12.16 -28.43
C LEU A 89 -7.33 -12.59 -27.43
N ARG A 90 -8.55 -12.04 -27.50
CA ARG A 90 -9.64 -12.26 -26.53
C ARG A 90 -9.23 -11.94 -25.09
N ASP A 91 -8.41 -10.90 -24.90
CA ASP A 91 -7.92 -10.41 -23.60
C ASP A 91 -8.70 -9.18 -23.14
N LEU A 92 -10.03 -9.26 -23.19
CA LEU A 92 -10.97 -8.22 -22.72
C LEU A 92 -11.53 -8.58 -21.34
N ALA A 93 -11.42 -7.66 -20.38
CA ALA A 93 -12.06 -7.78 -19.08
C ALA A 93 -13.59 -7.66 -19.24
N VAL A 94 -14.35 -8.13 -18.24
CA VAL A 94 -15.82 -8.18 -18.32
C VAL A 94 -16.45 -6.81 -18.62
N PHE A 95 -15.93 -5.75 -18.02
CA PHE A 95 -16.39 -4.36 -18.22
C PHE A 95 -16.06 -3.79 -19.61
N GLU A 96 -15.19 -4.45 -20.37
CA GLU A 96 -14.76 -3.97 -21.68
C GLU A 96 -15.51 -4.66 -22.82
N ARG A 97 -16.36 -5.66 -22.53
CA ARG A 97 -16.99 -6.50 -23.55
C ARG A 97 -18.28 -5.86 -24.06
N LEU A 98 -18.36 -5.69 -25.37
CA LEU A 98 -19.60 -5.27 -26.02
C LEU A 98 -20.58 -6.44 -26.02
N ASP A 99 -21.77 -6.25 -25.43
CA ASP A 99 -22.80 -7.29 -25.29
C ASP A 99 -22.28 -8.59 -24.65
N GLY A 100 -21.29 -8.49 -23.75
CA GLY A 100 -20.65 -9.63 -23.10
C GLY A 100 -19.72 -10.46 -24.00
N ASN A 101 -19.52 -10.07 -25.26
CA ASN A 101 -18.68 -10.81 -26.19
C ASN A 101 -17.18 -10.64 -25.87
N PRO A 102 -16.43 -11.72 -25.58
CA PRO A 102 -15.01 -11.65 -25.20
C PRO A 102 -14.06 -11.25 -26.34
N ALA A 103 -14.54 -11.16 -27.58
CA ALA A 103 -13.77 -10.79 -28.76
C ALA A 103 -14.16 -9.42 -29.35
N ARG A 104 -15.10 -8.69 -28.74
CA ARG A 104 -15.57 -7.39 -29.23
C ARG A 104 -15.61 -6.37 -28.09
N THR A 105 -15.14 -5.16 -28.38
CA THR A 105 -15.23 -4.01 -27.47
C THR A 105 -15.66 -2.77 -28.24
N SER A 106 -15.78 -1.65 -27.53
CA SER A 106 -15.99 -0.32 -28.12
C SER A 106 -14.97 0.68 -27.54
N PRO A 107 -14.70 1.80 -28.23
CA PRO A 107 -13.83 2.86 -27.71
C PRO A 107 -14.30 3.42 -26.35
N SER A 108 -15.60 3.36 -26.06
CA SER A 108 -16.19 3.85 -24.81
C SER A 108 -16.07 2.87 -23.63
N LEU A 109 -15.73 1.60 -23.88
CA LEU A 109 -15.61 0.57 -22.85
C LEU A 109 -14.16 0.18 -22.58
N ALA A 110 -13.33 0.09 -23.63
CA ALA A 110 -11.94 -0.36 -23.52
C ALA A 110 -11.09 0.62 -22.72
N VAL A 111 -10.37 0.12 -21.70
CA VAL A 111 -9.41 0.93 -20.91
C VAL A 111 -8.01 0.33 -21.05
N LYS A 112 -7.01 1.17 -21.26
CA LYS A 112 -5.60 0.76 -21.43
C LYS A 112 -5.12 -0.12 -20.26
N LYS A 113 -4.65 -1.33 -20.55
CA LYS A 113 -4.10 -2.28 -19.57
C LYS A 113 -2.74 -1.81 -19.06
N PHE A 114 -2.34 -2.20 -17.86
CA PHE A 114 -1.01 -1.89 -17.36
C PHE A 114 0.05 -2.80 -18.02
N CYS A 115 1.12 -2.20 -18.55
CA CYS A 115 2.23 -2.92 -19.18
C CYS A 115 3.42 -3.05 -18.22
N ARG A 116 3.78 -4.28 -17.80
CA ARG A 116 4.90 -4.51 -16.87
C ARG A 116 6.27 -4.11 -17.44
N SER A 117 6.46 -4.38 -18.73
CA SER A 117 7.68 -4.04 -19.46
C SER A 117 7.33 -3.05 -20.54
N ILE A 118 7.93 -1.86 -20.47
CA ILE A 118 7.78 -0.83 -21.48
C ILE A 118 9.06 -0.81 -22.30
N SER A 119 8.95 -1.09 -23.59
CA SER A 119 10.04 -0.80 -24.53
C SER A 119 9.82 0.60 -25.10
N THR A 120 10.62 1.56 -24.63
CA THR A 120 10.54 2.96 -25.09
C THR A 120 10.88 3.10 -26.57
N THR A 121 11.61 2.14 -27.16
CA THR A 121 12.04 2.14 -28.56
C THR A 121 10.89 2.06 -29.56
N HIS A 122 9.74 1.49 -29.19
CA HIS A 122 8.59 1.32 -30.09
C HIS A 122 7.35 2.15 -29.71
N MET A 123 7.39 2.86 -28.58
CA MET A 123 6.24 3.63 -28.12
C MET A 123 6.01 4.87 -28.97
N GLN A 124 4.78 5.03 -29.44
CA GLN A 124 4.33 6.22 -30.14
C GLN A 124 3.53 7.13 -29.20
N ALA A 125 3.47 8.42 -29.50
CA ALA A 125 2.61 9.36 -28.77
C ALA A 125 1.14 8.90 -28.76
N SER A 126 0.67 8.28 -29.84
CA SER A 126 -0.68 7.71 -29.96
C SER A 126 -0.97 6.57 -28.99
N ASP A 127 0.06 5.99 -28.37
CA ASP A 127 -0.06 4.89 -27.42
C ASP A 127 -0.18 5.38 -25.96
N ILE A 128 -0.07 6.70 -25.73
CA ILE A 128 -0.09 7.34 -24.42
C ILE A 128 -1.26 8.32 -24.34
N ARG A 129 -2.02 8.28 -23.25
CA ARG A 129 -3.17 9.18 -23.02
C ARG A 129 -2.71 10.54 -22.48
N PRO A 130 -3.19 11.67 -23.03
CA PRO A 130 -2.94 13.00 -22.47
C PRO A 130 -3.66 13.19 -21.13
N PRO A 131 -3.27 14.22 -20.33
CA PRO A 131 -3.82 14.47 -18.99
C PRO A 131 -5.34 14.47 -18.91
N GLN A 132 -6.04 15.13 -19.84
CA GLN A 132 -7.50 15.22 -19.82
C GLN A 132 -8.17 13.84 -19.99
N VAL A 133 -7.62 13.00 -20.87
CA VAL A 133 -8.13 11.65 -21.11
C VAL A 133 -7.86 10.77 -19.89
N LEU A 134 -6.69 10.92 -19.24
CA LEU A 134 -6.36 10.21 -18.00
C LEU A 134 -7.34 10.54 -16.87
N GLN A 135 -7.68 11.81 -16.68
CA GLN A 135 -8.65 12.24 -15.67
C GLN A 135 -10.05 11.67 -15.94
N ASN A 136 -10.53 11.77 -17.18
CA ASN A 136 -11.83 11.22 -17.58
C ASN A 136 -11.85 9.69 -17.41
N THR A 137 -10.75 9.02 -17.74
CA THR A 137 -10.59 7.57 -17.55
C THR A 137 -10.66 7.20 -16.07
N LEU A 138 -9.95 7.95 -15.20
CA LEU A 138 -9.99 7.69 -13.77
C LEU A 138 -11.41 7.85 -13.22
N LYS A 139 -12.11 8.91 -13.61
CA LYS A 139 -13.51 9.12 -13.21
C LYS A 139 -14.39 7.94 -13.62
N TYR A 140 -14.32 7.53 -14.89
CA TYR A 140 -15.04 6.34 -15.39
C TYR A 140 -14.74 5.08 -14.55
N LEU A 141 -13.48 4.85 -14.19
CA LEU A 141 -13.10 3.70 -13.36
C LEU A 141 -13.67 3.78 -11.95
N LEU A 142 -13.65 4.96 -11.32
CA LEU A 142 -14.15 5.14 -9.96
C LEU A 142 -15.68 5.00 -9.90
N ASP A 143 -16.39 5.41 -10.95
CA ASP A 143 -17.84 5.22 -11.07
C ASP A 143 -18.24 3.72 -11.12
N LEU A 144 -17.30 2.82 -11.45
CA LEU A 144 -17.52 1.36 -11.43
C LEU A 144 -17.39 0.74 -10.03
N MET A 145 -16.85 1.45 -9.03
CA MET A 145 -16.57 0.88 -7.70
C MET A 145 -17.79 0.32 -6.97
N ASP A 146 -18.97 0.88 -7.26
CA ASP A 146 -20.25 0.52 -6.64
C ASP A 146 -21.16 -0.24 -7.63
N SER A 147 -20.60 -0.74 -8.73
CA SER A 147 -21.35 -1.57 -9.68
C SER A 147 -21.86 -2.84 -9.00
N PRO A 148 -23.20 -3.09 -8.99
CA PRO A 148 -23.79 -4.28 -8.39
C PRO A 148 -23.70 -5.52 -9.30
N GLU A 149 -23.26 -5.35 -10.55
CA GLU A 149 -23.33 -6.38 -11.59
C GLU A 149 -22.29 -7.50 -11.41
N HIS A 150 -21.21 -7.22 -10.68
CA HIS A 150 -20.09 -8.13 -10.51
C HIS A 150 -19.60 -8.17 -9.06
N PRO A 151 -19.06 -9.32 -8.60
CA PRO A 151 -18.37 -9.38 -7.31
C PRO A 151 -17.27 -8.33 -7.21
N PHE A 152 -17.07 -7.77 -6.02
CA PHE A 152 -16.15 -6.66 -5.83
C PHE A 152 -14.71 -7.03 -6.19
N GLU A 153 -14.30 -8.29 -6.06
CA GLU A 153 -12.98 -8.78 -6.46
C GLU A 153 -12.73 -8.57 -7.95
N VAL A 154 -13.75 -8.77 -8.79
CA VAL A 154 -13.67 -8.58 -10.24
C VAL A 154 -13.58 -7.08 -10.58
N VAL A 155 -14.38 -6.26 -9.90
CA VAL A 155 -14.34 -4.79 -10.00
C VAL A 155 -12.96 -4.27 -9.59
N HIS A 156 -12.46 -4.73 -8.43
CA HIS A 156 -11.15 -4.40 -7.89
C HIS A 156 -10.05 -4.71 -8.88
N ASP A 157 -9.97 -5.93 -9.40
CA ASP A 157 -8.87 -6.34 -10.28
C ASP A 157 -8.82 -5.51 -11.56
N PHE A 158 -9.98 -5.14 -12.08
CA PHE A 158 -10.07 -4.24 -13.22
C PHE A 158 -9.55 -2.84 -12.89
N ILE A 159 -10.09 -2.18 -11.87
CA ILE A 159 -9.70 -0.81 -11.51
C ILE A 159 -8.23 -0.77 -11.05
N PHE A 160 -7.79 -1.77 -10.27
CA PHE A 160 -6.41 -1.92 -9.80
C PHE A 160 -5.40 -1.99 -10.95
N ASP A 161 -5.69 -2.74 -12.01
CA ASP A 161 -4.81 -2.78 -13.18
C ASP A 161 -4.85 -1.46 -13.95
N ARG A 162 -6.04 -0.90 -14.20
CA ARG A 162 -6.19 0.29 -15.04
C ARG A 162 -5.66 1.57 -14.39
N THR A 163 -5.79 1.72 -13.07
CA THR A 163 -5.17 2.83 -12.32
C THR A 163 -3.63 2.77 -12.38
N ARG A 164 -3.02 1.57 -12.37
CA ARG A 164 -1.57 1.44 -12.61
C ARG A 164 -1.17 1.88 -14.01
N SER A 165 -2.00 1.61 -15.02
CA SER A 165 -1.79 2.10 -16.38
C SER A 165 -1.88 3.63 -16.45
N ILE A 166 -2.81 4.25 -15.71
CA ILE A 166 -2.92 5.71 -15.61
C ILE A 166 -1.65 6.31 -15.00
N ARG A 167 -1.18 5.79 -13.86
CA ARG A 167 0.07 6.26 -13.24
C ARG A 167 1.29 6.06 -14.14
N GLN A 168 1.31 4.96 -14.91
CA GLN A 168 2.35 4.70 -15.89
C GLN A 168 2.36 5.77 -16.99
N ASP A 169 1.20 6.14 -17.54
CA ASP A 169 1.09 7.22 -18.54
C ASP A 169 1.48 8.60 -17.96
N LEU A 170 1.10 8.91 -16.72
CA LEU A 170 1.52 10.14 -16.03
C LEU A 170 3.03 10.21 -15.87
N SER A 171 3.64 9.10 -15.45
CA SER A 171 5.08 8.99 -15.22
C SER A 171 5.86 9.09 -16.53
N MET A 172 5.41 8.44 -17.61
CA MET A 172 6.07 8.49 -18.92
C MET A 172 6.10 9.91 -19.51
N GLN A 173 5.08 10.71 -19.22
CA GLN A 173 4.98 12.09 -19.69
C GLN A 173 5.59 13.11 -18.71
N ASN A 174 6.14 12.65 -17.57
CA ASN A 174 6.64 13.49 -16.47
C ASN A 174 5.64 14.58 -16.02
N ILE A 175 4.34 14.24 -15.95
CA ILE A 175 3.29 15.19 -15.57
C ILE A 175 3.29 15.38 -14.05
N ILE A 176 3.60 16.60 -13.61
CA ILE A 176 3.56 17.01 -12.19
C ILE A 176 2.82 18.35 -12.12
N ASN A 177 1.53 18.30 -11.78
CA ASN A 177 0.67 19.46 -11.62
C ASN A 177 -0.51 19.12 -10.69
N ASP A 178 -1.33 20.11 -10.36
CA ASP A 178 -2.47 19.93 -9.44
C ASP A 178 -3.47 18.88 -9.92
N GLN A 179 -3.67 18.75 -11.24
CA GLN A 179 -4.55 17.74 -11.83
C GLN A 179 -4.00 16.33 -11.58
N ALA A 180 -2.69 16.12 -11.76
CA ALA A 180 -2.03 14.85 -11.45
C ALA A 180 -2.10 14.53 -9.95
N ILE A 181 -1.86 15.52 -9.10
CA ILE A 181 -2.02 15.36 -7.64
C ILE A 181 -3.43 14.88 -7.30
N CYS A 182 -4.49 15.53 -7.80
CA CYS A 182 -5.87 15.11 -7.55
C CYS A 182 -6.12 13.66 -8.01
N MET A 183 -5.60 13.27 -9.18
CA MET A 183 -5.72 11.89 -9.65
C MET A 183 -5.01 10.88 -8.72
N TYR A 184 -3.82 11.21 -8.22
CA TYR A 184 -3.11 10.37 -7.25
C TYR A 184 -3.83 10.29 -5.90
N GLU A 185 -4.40 11.40 -5.42
CA GLU A 185 -5.25 11.43 -4.23
C GLU A 185 -6.44 10.47 -4.37
N ASP A 186 -7.14 10.51 -5.51
CA ASP A 186 -8.29 9.65 -5.76
C ASP A 186 -7.91 8.16 -5.93
N MET A 187 -6.76 7.89 -6.55
CA MET A 187 -6.21 6.52 -6.62
C MET A 187 -5.81 5.98 -5.23
N VAL A 188 -5.30 6.83 -4.34
CA VAL A 188 -5.04 6.46 -2.94
C VAL A 188 -6.34 6.13 -2.21
N LYS A 189 -7.37 6.99 -2.35
CA LYS A 189 -8.70 6.73 -1.75
C LYS A 189 -9.30 5.42 -2.26
N PHE A 190 -9.22 5.15 -3.56
CA PHE A 190 -9.61 3.88 -4.16
C PHE A 190 -8.93 2.70 -3.44
N HIS A 191 -7.61 2.73 -3.29
CA HIS A 191 -6.89 1.63 -2.66
C HIS A 191 -7.29 1.43 -1.18
N ILE A 192 -7.53 2.50 -0.42
CA ILE A 192 -7.98 2.43 0.98
C ILE A 192 -9.38 1.80 1.07
N ILE A 193 -10.33 2.32 0.29
CA ILE A 193 -11.73 1.84 0.28
C ILE A 193 -11.78 0.39 -0.22
N SER A 194 -11.04 0.08 -1.28
CA SER A 194 -10.93 -1.25 -1.85
C SER A 194 -10.42 -2.26 -0.84
N HIS A 195 -9.39 -1.91 -0.06
CA HIS A 195 -8.85 -2.81 0.96
C HIS A 195 -9.91 -3.22 1.99
N LYS A 196 -10.73 -2.25 2.44
CA LYS A 196 -11.85 -2.50 3.35
C LYS A 196 -12.91 -3.41 2.72
N LYS A 197 -13.34 -3.11 1.49
CA LYS A 197 -14.33 -3.92 0.76
C LYS A 197 -13.84 -5.36 0.55
N LEU A 198 -12.58 -5.56 0.15
CA LEU A 198 -11.96 -6.89 0.02
C LEU A 198 -11.93 -7.64 1.36
N GLY A 199 -11.67 -6.94 2.46
CA GLY A 199 -11.69 -7.54 3.80
C GLY A 199 -13.06 -8.06 4.23
N ARG A 200 -14.14 -7.36 3.86
CA ARG A 200 -15.53 -7.74 4.18
C ARG A 200 -16.07 -8.91 3.36
N CYS A 201 -15.55 -9.11 2.15
CA CYS A 201 -15.98 -10.20 1.27
C CYS A 201 -15.38 -11.57 1.66
N CYS A 202 -14.60 -11.65 2.75
CA CYS A 202 -13.61 -12.71 2.90
C CYS A 202 -13.95 -13.84 3.87
N GLY A 203 -13.98 -15.06 3.30
CA GLY A 203 -13.81 -16.35 3.97
C GLY A 203 -12.89 -17.31 3.18
N LYS A 204 -12.03 -16.83 2.26
CA LYS A 204 -11.22 -17.66 1.34
C LYS A 204 -9.76 -17.18 1.23
N SER A 205 -8.84 -18.13 0.98
CA SER A 205 -7.37 -17.94 0.96
C SER A 205 -6.83 -16.97 -0.10
N ASP A 206 -7.48 -16.87 -1.26
CA ASP A 206 -6.95 -16.09 -2.41
C ASP A 206 -6.98 -14.58 -2.16
N VAL A 207 -7.92 -14.10 -1.35
CA VAL A 207 -8.11 -12.68 -1.00
C VAL A 207 -6.90 -12.11 -0.23
N SER A 208 -6.12 -12.95 0.47
CA SER A 208 -4.91 -12.51 1.16
C SER A 208 -3.85 -11.97 0.17
N SER A 209 -3.78 -12.53 -1.04
CA SER A 209 -2.81 -12.09 -2.05
C SER A 209 -3.22 -10.77 -2.70
N LEU A 210 -4.51 -10.64 -3.02
CA LEU A 210 -5.12 -9.42 -3.57
C LEU A 210 -4.97 -8.23 -2.61
N SER A 211 -5.30 -8.46 -1.34
CA SER A 211 -5.19 -7.46 -0.29
C SER A 211 -3.75 -6.98 -0.09
N TYR A 212 -2.78 -7.90 -0.12
CA TYR A 212 -1.36 -7.56 -0.04
C TYR A 212 -0.90 -6.72 -1.25
N LEU A 213 -1.24 -7.12 -2.47
CA LEU A 213 -0.89 -6.40 -3.70
C LEU A 213 -1.53 -5.01 -3.73
N ASN A 214 -2.79 -4.88 -3.28
CA ASN A 214 -3.47 -3.60 -3.14
C ASN A 214 -2.69 -2.64 -2.24
N MET A 215 -2.21 -3.13 -1.08
CA MET A 215 -1.45 -2.32 -0.13
C MET A 215 -0.06 -1.94 -0.65
N GLU A 216 0.59 -2.82 -1.42
CA GLU A 216 1.84 -2.49 -2.10
C GLU A 216 1.64 -1.35 -3.12
N GLN A 217 0.53 -1.38 -3.87
CA GLN A 217 0.23 -0.30 -4.82
C GLN A 217 -0.24 0.98 -4.14
N LEU A 218 -0.97 0.91 -3.03
CA LEU A 218 -1.29 2.06 -2.18
C LEU A 218 0.00 2.77 -1.76
N MET A 219 0.98 2.01 -1.26
CA MET A 219 2.26 2.54 -0.82
C MET A 219 3.02 3.22 -1.95
N LYS A 220 3.10 2.59 -3.13
CA LYS A 220 3.73 3.19 -4.32
C LYS A 220 3.00 4.46 -4.77
N CYS A 221 1.67 4.47 -4.70
CA CYS A 221 0.85 5.64 -5.05
C CYS A 221 1.13 6.81 -4.10
N LEU A 222 1.18 6.56 -2.78
CA LEU A 222 1.52 7.56 -1.77
C LEU A 222 2.93 8.13 -1.98
N LEU A 223 3.94 7.28 -2.20
CA LEU A 223 5.31 7.77 -2.40
C LEU A 223 5.42 8.68 -3.63
N SER A 224 4.82 8.31 -4.76
CA SER A 224 4.77 9.18 -5.93
C SER A 224 4.00 10.48 -5.68
N LEU A 225 2.90 10.43 -4.90
CA LEU A 225 2.16 11.62 -4.51
C LEU A 225 3.03 12.57 -3.66
N PHE A 226 3.84 12.02 -2.76
CA PHE A 226 4.75 12.81 -1.92
C PHE A 226 5.86 13.47 -2.74
N ASP A 227 6.43 12.76 -3.71
CA ASP A 227 7.38 13.35 -4.65
C ASP A 227 6.75 14.56 -5.39
N MET A 228 5.47 14.46 -5.77
CA MET A 228 4.74 15.57 -6.40
C MET A 228 4.49 16.72 -5.43
N TYR A 229 4.13 16.45 -4.18
CA TYR A 229 3.99 17.49 -3.15
C TYR A 229 5.31 18.23 -2.90
N ASP A 230 6.42 17.52 -2.77
CA ASP A 230 7.75 18.11 -2.55
C ASP A 230 8.16 19.03 -3.71
N ILE A 231 7.82 18.65 -4.95
CA ILE A 231 8.10 19.46 -6.13
C ILE A 231 7.18 20.69 -6.17
N ASN A 232 5.89 20.54 -5.84
CA ASN A 232 4.92 21.64 -5.86
C ASN A 232 5.07 22.63 -4.69
N GLN A 233 5.55 22.18 -3.52
CA GLN A 233 5.87 23.10 -2.41
C GLN A 233 6.96 24.10 -2.81
N ARG A 234 7.91 23.70 -3.66
CA ARG A 234 8.96 24.60 -4.18
C ARG A 234 8.38 25.66 -5.13
N SER A 235 7.19 25.45 -5.70
CA SER A 235 6.54 26.32 -6.70
C SER A 235 5.33 27.12 -6.18
N LYS A 236 5.09 27.16 -4.86
CA LYS A 236 4.24 28.13 -4.12
C LYS A 236 2.74 27.84 -3.93
N SER A 237 2.33 26.59 -3.70
CA SER A 237 1.09 26.37 -2.94
C SER A 237 1.19 25.15 -2.03
N ILE A 238 0.84 25.32 -0.75
CA ILE A 238 0.67 24.20 0.18
C ILE A 238 -0.61 23.48 -0.26
N GLY A 239 -0.48 22.19 -0.60
CA GLY A 239 -1.63 21.37 -0.97
C GLY A 239 -2.60 21.29 0.20
N LYS A 240 -3.88 21.64 -0.02
CA LYS A 240 -4.91 21.68 1.03
C LYS A 240 -5.07 20.35 1.78
N ASN A 241 -4.74 19.23 1.13
CA ASN A 241 -4.95 17.88 1.66
C ASN A 241 -3.64 17.16 2.04
N GLU A 242 -2.48 17.79 1.85
CA GLU A 242 -1.17 17.12 1.96
C GLU A 242 -0.97 16.40 3.30
N ALA A 243 -1.35 17.07 4.40
CA ALA A 243 -1.31 16.52 5.75
C ALA A 243 -2.13 15.23 5.91
N GLU A 244 -3.29 15.13 5.26
CA GLU A 244 -4.17 13.95 5.33
C GLU A 244 -3.47 12.73 4.71
N PHE A 245 -2.91 12.88 3.51
CA PHE A 245 -2.23 11.80 2.81
C PHE A 245 -0.94 11.35 3.50
N TYR A 246 -0.18 12.30 4.06
CA TYR A 246 0.95 11.95 4.93
C TYR A 246 0.53 11.20 6.18
N SER A 247 -0.63 11.53 6.77
CA SER A 247 -1.16 10.80 7.91
C SER A 247 -1.44 9.33 7.55
N PHE A 248 -1.93 9.04 6.34
CA PHE A 248 -2.15 7.66 5.89
C PHE A 248 -0.84 6.85 5.85
N TYR A 249 0.25 7.45 5.36
CA TYR A 249 1.55 6.79 5.37
C TYR A 249 2.02 6.44 6.78
N VAL A 250 1.81 7.33 7.76
CA VAL A 250 2.13 7.06 9.17
C VAL A 250 1.26 5.93 9.73
N LEU A 251 -0.05 5.95 9.47
CA LEU A 251 -0.98 4.93 9.94
C LEU A 251 -0.66 3.54 9.38
N LEU A 252 -0.20 3.45 8.13
CA LEU A 252 0.24 2.19 7.51
C LEU A 252 1.38 1.51 8.27
N HIS A 253 2.14 2.24 9.09
CA HIS A 253 3.21 1.68 9.91
C HIS A 253 2.75 1.06 11.24
N LEU A 254 1.45 1.12 11.55
CA LEU A 254 0.88 0.43 12.71
C LEU A 254 0.97 -1.09 12.55
N GLY A 255 0.79 -1.60 11.33
CA GLY A 255 0.86 -3.05 11.08
C GLY A 255 2.28 -3.55 10.84
N TYR A 256 2.66 -4.61 11.55
CA TYR A 256 3.95 -5.27 11.37
C TYR A 256 4.03 -6.12 10.09
N LYS A 257 2.90 -6.39 9.45
CA LYS A 257 2.80 -7.27 8.26
C LYS A 257 3.01 -6.55 6.93
N PHE A 258 3.00 -5.23 6.92
CA PHE A 258 3.07 -4.49 5.67
C PHE A 258 4.53 -4.24 5.27
N PRO A 259 4.86 -4.36 3.98
CA PRO A 259 6.17 -4.00 3.48
C PRO A 259 6.47 -2.55 3.85
N LYS A 260 7.44 -2.35 4.75
CA LYS A 260 7.96 -1.01 5.03
C LYS A 260 8.79 -0.60 3.82
N MET A 261 8.18 0.18 2.93
CA MET A 261 8.86 0.74 1.76
C MET A 261 9.36 2.15 2.09
N GLY A 262 10.62 2.42 1.76
CA GLY A 262 11.28 3.70 1.95
C GLY A 262 12.28 3.72 3.10
N ALA A 263 12.71 4.93 3.46
CA ALA A 263 13.60 5.17 4.59
C ALA A 263 12.88 4.93 5.93
N SER A 264 13.64 4.86 7.03
CA SER A 264 13.05 4.83 8.38
C SER A 264 12.06 5.99 8.55
N LEU A 265 10.91 5.75 9.18
CA LEU A 265 9.95 6.80 9.53
C LEU A 265 10.61 7.99 10.22
N SER A 266 11.61 7.74 11.07
CA SER A 266 12.36 8.80 11.76
C SER A 266 13.08 9.73 10.79
N PHE A 267 13.70 9.19 9.75
CA PHE A 267 14.34 9.98 8.70
C PHE A 267 13.30 10.65 7.81
N TRP A 268 12.22 9.96 7.49
CA TRP A 268 11.14 10.56 6.69
C TRP A 268 10.52 11.79 7.39
N TYR A 269 10.28 11.72 8.70
CA TYR A 269 9.81 12.87 9.48
C TYR A 269 10.74 14.09 9.43
N SER A 270 12.06 13.90 9.30
CA SER A 270 12.99 15.04 9.25
C SER A 270 12.87 15.85 7.96
N GLN A 271 12.25 15.27 6.93
CA GLN A 271 12.09 15.92 5.62
C GLN A 271 10.78 16.70 5.51
N LEU A 272 9.85 16.54 6.46
CA LEU A 272 8.54 17.18 6.41
C LEU A 272 8.55 18.60 6.95
N ALA A 273 7.74 19.47 6.33
CA ALA A 273 7.51 20.83 6.78
C ALA A 273 6.80 20.87 8.15
N LEU A 274 7.16 21.85 8.99
CA LEU A 274 6.57 22.00 10.33
C LEU A 274 5.04 22.17 10.34
N PRO A 275 4.41 22.93 9.42
CA PRO A 275 2.94 23.04 9.38
C PRO A 275 2.24 21.70 9.14
N VAL A 276 2.83 20.83 8.31
CA VAL A 276 2.34 19.46 8.09
C VAL A 276 2.43 18.65 9.37
N LEU A 277 3.57 18.72 10.08
CA LEU A 277 3.79 18.00 11.34
C LEU A 277 2.83 18.43 12.47
N GLN A 278 2.35 19.67 12.43
CA GLN A 278 1.43 20.27 13.40
C GLN A 278 -0.04 20.15 13.00
N SER A 279 -0.33 19.64 11.79
CA SER A 279 -1.70 19.39 11.35
C SER A 279 -2.43 18.40 12.27
N LYS A 280 -3.76 18.51 12.31
CA LYS A 280 -4.60 17.63 13.14
C LYS A 280 -4.47 16.16 12.69
N GLU A 281 -4.38 15.93 11.38
CA GLU A 281 -4.29 14.61 10.76
C GLU A 281 -2.97 13.92 11.14
N MET A 282 -1.86 14.67 11.09
CA MET A 282 -0.55 14.15 11.47
C MET A 282 -0.42 13.94 12.98
N CYS A 283 -0.96 14.85 13.79
CA CYS A 283 -0.97 14.70 15.25
C CYS A 283 -1.78 13.48 15.68
N PHE A 284 -2.93 13.23 15.04
CA PHE A 284 -3.74 12.03 15.22
C PHE A 284 -2.92 10.77 14.91
N ALA A 285 -2.33 10.67 13.71
CA ALA A 285 -1.60 9.48 13.28
C ALA A 285 -0.38 9.18 14.17
N ARG A 286 0.39 10.22 14.54
CA ARG A 286 1.54 10.09 15.45
C ARG A 286 1.11 9.64 16.85
N SER A 287 -0.01 10.16 17.35
CA SER A 287 -0.55 9.79 18.67
C SER A 287 -0.96 8.33 18.69
N LEU A 288 -1.66 7.85 17.65
CA LEU A 288 -2.03 6.43 17.53
C LEU A 288 -0.82 5.51 17.45
N LEU A 289 0.19 5.86 16.64
CA LEU A 289 1.44 5.09 16.56
C LEU A 289 2.12 4.99 17.94
N ARG A 290 2.19 6.11 18.67
CA ARG A 290 2.73 6.12 20.04
C ARG A 290 1.90 5.28 21.00
N TYR A 291 0.58 5.38 20.96
CA TYR A 291 -0.31 4.62 21.85
C TYR A 291 -0.22 3.12 21.61
N SER A 292 -0.12 2.70 20.34
CA SER A 292 0.11 1.30 19.98
C SER A 292 1.46 0.79 20.53
N GLN A 293 2.54 1.55 20.35
CA GLN A 293 3.88 1.16 20.82
C GLN A 293 4.00 1.07 22.34
N VAL A 294 3.36 1.99 23.08
CA VAL A 294 3.37 2.01 24.56
C VAL A 294 2.32 1.04 25.15
N GLY A 295 1.45 0.47 24.32
CA GLY A 295 0.37 -0.42 24.77
C GLY A 295 -0.80 0.30 25.45
N ASN A 296 -0.99 1.60 25.20
CA ASN A 296 -2.12 2.37 25.73
C ASN A 296 -3.37 2.21 24.85
N TYR A 297 -3.91 0.99 24.84
CA TYR A 297 -5.09 0.64 24.04
C TYR A 297 -6.32 1.50 24.37
N LYS A 298 -6.49 1.93 25.63
CA LYS A 298 -7.61 2.80 26.03
C LYS A 298 -7.60 4.13 25.27
N ARG A 299 -6.45 4.83 25.27
CA ARG A 299 -6.30 6.07 24.52
C ARG A 299 -6.34 5.84 23.02
N PHE A 300 -5.75 4.75 22.54
CA PHE A 300 -5.81 4.37 21.14
C PHE A 300 -7.25 4.31 20.61
N PHE A 301 -8.13 3.51 21.24
CA PHE A 301 -9.52 3.39 20.79
C PHE A 301 -10.34 4.65 21.08
N SER A 302 -10.13 5.34 22.21
CA SER A 302 -10.86 6.59 22.49
C SER A 302 -10.51 7.70 21.49
N THR A 303 -9.24 7.81 21.08
CA THR A 303 -8.83 8.79 20.07
C THR A 303 -9.38 8.44 18.69
N ILE A 304 -9.41 7.16 18.31
CA ILE A 304 -10.09 6.73 17.08
C ILE A 304 -11.56 7.13 17.09
N ALA A 305 -12.27 6.85 18.18
CA ALA A 305 -13.70 7.17 18.31
C ALA A 305 -13.99 8.67 18.22
N ALA A 306 -13.07 9.52 18.71
CA ALA A 306 -13.28 10.95 18.80
C ALA A 306 -12.85 11.73 17.55
N GLU A 307 -11.79 11.28 16.87
CA GLU A 307 -11.06 12.11 15.91
C GLU A 307 -10.87 11.48 14.52
N ALA A 308 -11.08 10.17 14.34
CA ALA A 308 -10.76 9.52 13.07
C ALA A 308 -11.66 9.98 11.93
N SER A 309 -11.07 10.33 10.78
CA SER A 309 -11.83 10.50 9.54
C SER A 309 -12.28 9.14 8.99
N ASP A 310 -13.30 9.12 8.13
CA ASP A 310 -13.80 7.89 7.52
C ASP A 310 -12.70 7.11 6.77
N LEU A 311 -11.82 7.80 6.04
CA LEU A 311 -10.71 7.18 5.33
C LEU A 311 -9.63 6.64 6.28
N GLN A 312 -9.29 7.41 7.34
CA GLN A 312 -8.37 6.92 8.37
C GLN A 312 -8.94 5.69 9.06
N LEU A 313 -10.25 5.66 9.31
CA LEU A 313 -10.93 4.52 9.91
C LEU A 313 -10.88 3.28 9.01
N CYS A 314 -11.16 3.45 7.72
CA CYS A 314 -11.03 2.36 6.73
C CYS A 314 -9.61 1.80 6.67
N LEU A 315 -8.62 2.69 6.75
CA LEU A 315 -7.21 2.30 6.78
C LEU A 315 -6.83 1.59 8.08
N LEU A 316 -7.42 1.99 9.21
CA LEU A 316 -7.10 1.48 10.54
C LEU A 316 -7.71 0.11 10.84
N GLU A 317 -8.88 -0.18 10.28
CA GLU A 317 -9.69 -1.37 10.53
C GLU A 317 -8.87 -2.70 10.55
N PRO A 318 -7.96 -2.97 9.59
CA PRO A 318 -7.16 -4.20 9.57
C PRO A 318 -6.22 -4.35 10.77
N PHE A 319 -5.80 -3.24 11.39
CA PHE A 319 -4.84 -3.24 12.51
C PHE A 319 -5.52 -3.31 13.88
N LEU A 320 -6.82 -3.00 13.95
CA LEU A 320 -7.52 -2.91 15.23
C LEU A 320 -7.46 -4.22 16.00
N ASN A 321 -7.61 -5.35 15.32
CA ASN A 321 -7.51 -6.67 15.93
C ASN A 321 -6.13 -6.97 16.53
N GLU A 322 -5.07 -6.48 15.90
CA GLU A 322 -3.71 -6.64 16.43
C GLU A 322 -3.55 -5.87 17.75
N VAL A 323 -4.09 -4.64 17.79
CA VAL A 323 -4.10 -3.82 19.01
C VAL A 323 -5.02 -4.41 20.09
N ARG A 324 -6.17 -5.00 19.72
CA ARG A 324 -7.07 -5.72 20.65
C ARG A 324 -6.37 -6.94 21.26
N GLY A 325 -5.67 -7.73 20.44
CA GLY A 325 -4.87 -8.88 20.92
C GLY A 325 -3.74 -8.45 21.86
N GLN A 326 -3.04 -7.36 21.54
CA GLN A 326 -2.04 -6.76 22.44
C GLN A 326 -2.67 -6.27 23.75
N ALA A 327 -3.85 -5.66 23.70
CA ALA A 327 -4.57 -5.23 24.90
C ALA A 327 -4.91 -6.42 25.80
N LEU A 328 -5.40 -7.53 25.23
CA LEU A 328 -5.67 -8.77 25.97
C LEU A 328 -4.39 -9.35 26.59
N CYS A 329 -3.29 -9.35 25.84
CA CYS A 329 -1.97 -9.74 26.35
C CYS A 329 -1.60 -8.92 27.61
N TYR A 330 -1.67 -7.59 27.53
CA TYR A 330 -1.38 -6.73 28.67
C TYR A 330 -2.35 -6.92 29.83
N ILE A 331 -3.62 -7.18 29.57
CA ILE A 331 -4.59 -7.47 30.64
C ILE A 331 -4.22 -8.78 31.35
N SER A 332 -3.85 -9.83 30.60
CA SER A 332 -3.50 -11.13 31.17
C SER A 332 -2.20 -11.12 31.97
N PHE A 333 -1.16 -10.42 31.50
CA PHE A 333 0.16 -10.42 32.13
C PHE A 333 0.40 -9.27 33.12
N SER A 334 -0.22 -8.10 32.94
CA SER A 334 0.05 -6.91 33.75
C SER A 334 -0.91 -6.73 34.93
N SER A 335 -1.95 -7.56 35.05
CA SER A 335 -2.97 -7.39 36.08
C SER A 335 -2.50 -7.88 37.45
N TYR A 336 -2.13 -6.94 38.32
CA TYR A 336 -2.02 -7.17 39.76
C TYR A 336 -3.39 -7.34 40.43
N LYS A 337 -4.46 -6.85 39.79
CA LYS A 337 -5.84 -7.08 40.23
C LYS A 337 -6.22 -8.54 40.02
N LEU A 338 -6.53 -9.24 41.10
CA LEU A 338 -7.11 -10.59 41.11
C LEU A 338 -8.59 -10.61 40.69
N GLN A 339 -9.21 -9.43 40.54
CA GLN A 339 -10.61 -9.33 40.17
C GLN A 339 -10.80 -9.58 38.67
N PRO A 340 -11.80 -10.38 38.28
CA PRO A 340 -12.14 -10.59 36.89
C PRO A 340 -12.57 -9.29 36.19
N TYR A 341 -12.27 -9.17 34.90
CA TYR A 341 -12.64 -8.01 34.09
C TYR A 341 -14.01 -8.20 33.45
N PRO A 342 -15.00 -7.32 33.69
CA PRO A 342 -16.29 -7.42 33.00
C PRO A 342 -16.12 -7.26 31.48
N LEU A 343 -16.60 -8.24 30.71
CA LEU A 343 -16.48 -8.24 29.25
C LEU A 343 -17.19 -7.02 28.64
N ARG A 344 -18.37 -6.66 29.17
CA ARG A 344 -19.11 -5.46 28.75
C ARG A 344 -18.28 -4.17 28.85
N HIS A 345 -17.49 -4.02 29.90
CA HIS A 345 -16.63 -2.85 30.07
C HIS A 345 -15.44 -2.88 29.10
N LEU A 346 -14.84 -4.06 28.91
CA LEU A 346 -13.72 -4.23 27.99
C LEU A 346 -14.14 -4.07 26.53
N SER A 347 -15.32 -4.57 26.16
CA SER A 347 -15.97 -4.42 24.85
C SER A 347 -16.15 -2.95 24.48
N LYS A 348 -16.61 -2.10 25.41
CA LYS A 348 -16.69 -0.65 25.20
C LYS A 348 -15.32 -0.02 24.97
N ILE A 349 -14.31 -0.41 25.73
CA ILE A 349 -12.94 0.13 25.60
C ILE A 349 -12.32 -0.27 24.26
N LEU A 350 -12.48 -1.53 23.85
CA LEU A 350 -11.86 -2.10 22.65
C LEU A 350 -12.70 -1.91 21.38
N MET A 351 -13.83 -1.20 21.50
CA MET A 351 -14.77 -0.91 20.42
C MET A 351 -15.15 -2.14 19.59
N ILE A 352 -15.52 -3.23 20.25
CA ILE A 352 -15.83 -4.54 19.65
C ILE A 352 -17.07 -5.10 20.32
N LYS A 353 -17.93 -5.82 19.59
CA LYS A 353 -19.15 -6.41 20.19
C LYS A 353 -18.76 -7.41 21.28
N GLU A 354 -19.60 -7.56 22.30
CA GLU A 354 -19.28 -8.44 23.44
C GLU A 354 -19.10 -9.91 23.01
N ALA A 355 -19.92 -10.39 22.07
CA ALA A 355 -19.81 -11.73 21.49
C ALA A 355 -18.50 -11.91 20.69
N GLU A 356 -18.11 -10.91 19.91
CA GLU A 356 -16.85 -10.91 19.15
C GLU A 356 -15.61 -10.84 20.06
N LEU A 357 -15.70 -10.09 21.16
CA LEU A 357 -14.65 -10.04 22.18
C LEU A 357 -14.46 -11.41 22.83
N GLU A 358 -15.55 -12.10 23.13
CA GLU A 358 -15.51 -13.46 23.66
C GLU A 358 -14.85 -14.44 22.67
N SER A 359 -15.23 -14.37 21.39
CA SER A 359 -14.54 -15.14 20.33
C SER A 359 -13.05 -14.83 20.26
N LEU A 360 -12.67 -13.54 20.29
CA LEU A 360 -11.27 -13.11 20.30
C LEU A 360 -10.51 -13.63 21.54
N CYS A 361 -11.13 -13.64 22.71
CA CYS A 361 -10.54 -14.22 23.92
C CYS A 361 -10.22 -15.71 23.71
N TYR A 362 -11.16 -16.51 23.20
CA TYR A 362 -10.93 -17.92 22.91
C TYR A 362 -9.82 -18.14 21.87
N GLU A 363 -9.79 -17.32 20.81
CA GLU A 363 -8.72 -17.35 19.80
C GLU A 363 -7.35 -17.01 20.40
N CYS A 364 -7.30 -16.14 21.41
CA CYS A 364 -6.10 -15.83 22.19
C CYS A 364 -5.77 -16.90 23.24
N GLY A 365 -6.52 -18.00 23.32
CA GLY A 365 -6.34 -19.05 24.34
C GLY A 365 -6.80 -18.64 25.74
N LEU A 366 -7.65 -17.62 25.84
CA LEU A 366 -8.25 -17.17 27.09
C LEU A 366 -9.67 -17.72 27.25
N GLU A 367 -10.03 -18.10 28.46
CA GLU A 367 -11.36 -18.53 28.85
C GLU A 367 -12.16 -17.35 29.40
N THR A 368 -13.45 -17.31 29.11
CA THR A 368 -14.42 -16.38 29.71
C THR A 368 -15.34 -17.15 30.66
N SER A 369 -15.85 -16.47 31.68
CA SER A 369 -16.79 -17.05 32.64
C SER A 369 -18.02 -16.16 32.77
N THR A 370 -19.12 -16.73 33.24
CA THR A 370 -20.40 -16.02 33.42
C THR A 370 -20.81 -16.10 34.87
N ASP A 371 -21.28 -14.98 35.45
CA ASP A 371 -21.81 -14.96 36.81
C ASP A 371 -23.27 -15.45 36.86
N GLU A 372 -23.81 -15.60 38.07
CA GLU A 372 -25.21 -16.01 38.30
C GLU A 372 -26.23 -15.03 37.71
N ALA A 373 -25.83 -13.77 37.47
CA ALA A 373 -26.64 -12.74 36.84
C ALA A 373 -26.52 -12.72 35.30
N GLY A 374 -25.76 -13.65 34.71
CA GLY A 374 -25.55 -13.74 33.26
C GLY A 374 -24.51 -12.77 32.71
N SER A 375 -23.77 -12.04 33.55
CA SER A 375 -22.71 -11.13 33.13
C SER A 375 -21.41 -11.88 32.87
N LYS A 376 -20.83 -11.64 31.69
CA LYS A 376 -19.57 -12.27 31.29
C LYS A 376 -18.36 -11.51 31.82
N PHE A 377 -17.33 -12.25 32.23
CA PHE A 377 -16.07 -11.70 32.70
C PHE A 377 -14.87 -12.52 32.24
N LEU A 378 -13.73 -11.84 32.13
CA LEU A 378 -12.43 -12.43 31.82
C LEU A 378 -11.69 -12.66 33.15
N PRO A 379 -11.47 -13.92 33.57
CA PRO A 379 -10.66 -14.25 34.74
C PRO A 379 -9.26 -13.65 34.65
N ALA A 380 -8.74 -13.18 35.79
CA ALA A 380 -7.39 -12.64 35.88
C ALA A 380 -6.33 -13.76 35.84
N LYS A 381 -5.10 -13.42 35.41
CA LYS A 381 -3.90 -14.27 35.47
C LYS A 381 -4.00 -15.61 34.72
N GLN A 382 -4.57 -15.59 33.53
CA GLN A 382 -4.52 -16.75 32.63
C GLN A 382 -3.15 -16.83 31.95
N THR A 383 -2.47 -17.96 32.08
CA THR A 383 -1.12 -18.20 31.51
C THR A 383 -1.16 -18.82 30.11
N SER A 384 -2.34 -19.18 29.62
CA SER A 384 -2.59 -19.83 28.34
C SER A 384 -2.57 -18.89 27.14
N PHE A 385 -2.32 -17.59 27.34
CA PHE A 385 -2.36 -16.59 26.28
C PHE A 385 -1.45 -16.98 25.11
N ARG A 386 -2.01 -16.93 23.91
CA ARG A 386 -1.30 -17.07 22.65
C ARG A 386 -1.67 -15.91 21.76
N LEU A 387 -0.67 -15.32 21.11
CA LEU A 387 -0.97 -14.32 20.11
C LEU A 387 -1.75 -15.02 18.98
N PRO A 388 -2.92 -14.50 18.60
CA PRO A 388 -3.72 -15.12 17.57
C PRO A 388 -2.85 -15.25 16.25
N LYS A 389 -2.76 -16.47 15.65
CA LYS A 389 -2.10 -16.83 14.35
C LYS A 389 -2.62 -16.07 13.11
N PRO A 390 -1.77 -15.53 12.22
CA PRO A 390 -2.21 -14.68 11.09
C PRO A 390 -3.40 -15.26 10.28
N GLY A 391 -4.53 -14.52 10.23
CA GLY A 391 -5.77 -14.92 9.55
C GLY A 391 -7.09 -14.74 10.31
N PHE A 392 -7.16 -13.90 11.36
CA PHE A 392 -8.38 -13.71 12.18
C PHE A 392 -9.58 -13.20 11.42
N GLN A 393 -10.76 -13.52 11.95
CA GLN A 393 -11.98 -12.78 11.64
C GLN A 393 -11.74 -11.29 11.92
N SER A 394 -11.99 -10.46 10.91
CA SER A 394 -11.98 -9.01 11.10
C SER A 394 -13.22 -8.64 11.91
N TYR A 395 -13.02 -8.14 13.13
CA TYR A 395 -14.13 -7.74 13.99
C TYR A 395 -14.39 -6.27 13.76
N SER A 396 -15.61 -5.99 13.34
CA SER A 396 -15.95 -4.66 12.89
C SER A 396 -16.09 -3.70 14.07
N LEU A 397 -15.91 -2.40 13.82
CA LEU A 397 -16.25 -1.39 14.83
C LEU A 397 -17.78 -1.33 15.01
N PHE A 398 -18.24 -1.00 16.22
CA PHE A 398 -19.67 -0.93 16.60
C PHE A 398 -20.62 -0.26 15.58
N ASN A 399 -20.13 0.63 14.71
CA ASN A 399 -20.94 1.41 13.76
C ASN A 399 -20.76 1.01 12.28
N SER A 400 -20.02 -0.04 11.97
CA SER A 400 -19.65 -0.35 10.58
C SER A 400 -20.78 -0.98 9.75
N GLU A 401 -21.90 -1.34 10.39
CA GLU A 401 -23.07 -2.01 9.82
C GLU A 401 -24.14 -1.04 9.28
N ASN A 402 -24.05 0.27 9.57
CA ASN A 402 -25.16 1.21 9.29
C ASN A 402 -25.00 2.10 8.04
N ASN A 403 -23.95 1.94 7.21
CA ASN A 403 -23.75 2.76 6.00
C ASN A 403 -23.48 1.91 4.75
N CYS A 404 -24.36 0.96 4.46
CA CYS A 404 -24.45 0.31 3.14
C CYS A 404 -25.94 0.12 2.79
N GLY A 405 -26.52 1.20 2.25
CA GLY A 405 -27.74 1.20 1.46
C GLY A 405 -27.46 1.97 0.18
#